data_AF-G3AZD3-F1
#
_entry.id   AF-G3AZD3-F1
#
_cell.length_a   1.000
_cell.length_b   1.000
_cell.length_c   1.000
_cell.angle_alpha   90.00
_cell.angle_beta   90.00
_cell.angle_gamma   90.00
#
_symmetry.space_group_name_H-M   'P 1'
#
loop_
_entity.id
_entity.type
_entity.pdbx_description
1 polymer ?
#
loop_
_entity_poly.entity_id
_entity_poly.type
_entity_poly.pdbx_seq_one_letter_code
_entity_poly.pdbx_strand_id
1 'polypeptide(L)'
;MVQCVVSLGSILPMWNNQFSLNRVNDTVGSVYGYYPYGGLVASLAIAYFIWDTYVCLRHFSSFGFGFLFHGVAALFVFGSTLQPFCMSWVPSFLLFEASTPFVNVNWFSSRLPGIVPEKIVVVNGILLLISFFSVRILWGFYAMSLVATDLYRTWGMNHWVFPVGLVVINLSLDALNVYWFYKMLRIAAKKIRGTKSPKSLAKEAAEKID
;
A
#
# COMPACT_ATOMS: atom_id res chain seq x y z
N MET A 1 13.06 -3.77 -0.54
CA MET A 1 13.32 -3.21 -1.90
C MET A 1 13.27 -4.27 -2.99
N VAL A 2 13.93 -5.43 -2.88
CA VAL A 2 13.84 -6.47 -3.92
C VAL A 2 12.41 -6.97 -4.09
N GLN A 3 11.68 -7.21 -3.00
CA GLN A 3 10.30 -7.71 -3.08
C GLN A 3 9.37 -6.78 -3.87
N CYS A 4 9.31 -5.47 -3.59
CA CYS A 4 8.39 -4.59 -4.32
C CYS A 4 8.68 -4.58 -5.83
N VAL A 5 9.94 -4.75 -6.25
CA VAL A 5 10.29 -4.92 -7.67
C VAL A 5 9.76 -6.24 -8.23
N VAL A 6 9.93 -7.34 -7.49
CA VAL A 6 9.39 -8.66 -7.88
C VAL A 6 7.87 -8.62 -7.97
N SER A 7 7.18 -8.05 -6.98
CA SER A 7 5.72 -7.89 -6.95
C SER A 7 5.23 -7.03 -8.11
N LEU A 8 5.83 -5.87 -8.36
CA LEU A 8 5.41 -4.99 -9.45
C LEU A 8 5.68 -5.59 -10.82
N GLY A 9 6.80 -6.31 -11.00
CA GLY A 9 7.09 -7.01 -12.24
C GLY A 9 6.14 -8.18 -12.50
N SER A 10 5.80 -8.93 -11.46
CA SER A 10 4.96 -10.13 -11.58
C SER A 10 3.47 -9.82 -11.80
N ILE A 11 3.00 -8.64 -11.43
CA ILE A 11 1.60 -8.24 -11.71
C ILE A 11 1.38 -7.77 -13.14
N LEU A 12 2.42 -7.40 -13.91
CA LEU A 12 2.24 -6.87 -15.26
C LEU A 12 1.46 -7.81 -16.20
N PRO A 13 1.78 -9.12 -16.29
CA PRO A 13 1.02 -10.03 -17.15
C PRO A 13 -0.39 -10.32 -16.64
N MET A 14 -0.67 -10.08 -15.35
CA MET A 14 -1.99 -10.34 -14.76
C MET A 14 -3.06 -9.38 -15.27
N TRP A 15 -2.68 -8.17 -15.70
CA TRP A 15 -3.63 -7.21 -16.27
C TRP A 15 -4.23 -7.65 -17.61
N ASN A 16 -3.55 -8.54 -18.34
CA ASN A 16 -4.03 -9.07 -19.62
C ASN A 16 -4.83 -10.38 -19.48
N ASN A 17 -5.23 -10.74 -18.26
CA ASN A 17 -6.03 -11.94 -18.01
C ASN A 17 -7.52 -11.71 -18.36
N GLN A 18 -8.18 -12.76 -18.86
CA GLN A 18 -9.60 -12.74 -19.24
C GLN A 18 -10.56 -12.28 -18.12
N PHE A 19 -10.31 -12.66 -16.86
CA PHE A 19 -11.14 -12.29 -15.71
C PHE A 19 -10.99 -10.81 -15.35
N SER A 20 -9.80 -10.24 -15.55
CA SER A 20 -9.54 -8.81 -15.36
C SER A 20 -10.13 -7.97 -16.49
N LEU A 21 -9.96 -8.43 -17.74
CA LEU A 21 -10.42 -7.72 -18.94
C LEU A 21 -11.94 -7.75 -19.10
N ASN A 22 -12.57 -8.89 -18.81
CA ASN A 22 -14.02 -9.07 -18.96
C ASN A 22 -14.81 -8.78 -17.67
N ARG A 23 -14.16 -8.25 -16.63
CA ARG A 23 -14.73 -8.00 -15.29
C ARG A 23 -16.13 -7.39 -15.30
N VAL A 24 -16.36 -6.38 -16.16
CA VAL A 24 -17.62 -5.64 -16.21
C VAL A 24 -18.78 -6.52 -16.67
N ASN A 25 -18.54 -7.44 -17.61
CA ASN A 25 -19.55 -8.33 -18.16
C ASN A 25 -19.60 -9.68 -17.40
N ASP A 26 -18.50 -10.09 -16.78
CA ASP A 26 -18.37 -11.34 -16.02
C ASP A 26 -17.78 -11.09 -14.63
N THR A 27 -18.64 -10.64 -13.73
CA THR A 27 -18.29 -10.40 -12.31
C THR A 27 -18.04 -11.70 -11.55
N VAL A 28 -18.64 -12.82 -12.01
CA VAL A 28 -18.39 -14.14 -11.41
C VAL A 28 -16.97 -14.58 -11.69
N GLY A 29 -16.53 -14.48 -12.95
CA GLY A 29 -15.15 -14.74 -13.34
C GLY A 29 -14.16 -13.80 -12.65
N SER A 30 -14.50 -12.53 -12.43
CA SER A 30 -13.63 -11.63 -11.67
C SER A 30 -13.46 -12.04 -10.20
N VAL A 31 -14.52 -12.51 -9.53
CA VAL A 31 -14.43 -12.88 -8.11
C VAL A 31 -13.91 -14.30 -7.94
N TYR A 32 -14.32 -15.27 -8.76
CA TYR A 32 -14.03 -16.69 -8.54
C TYR A 32 -13.13 -17.32 -9.61
N GLY A 33 -12.72 -16.56 -10.61
CA GLY A 33 -11.86 -17.04 -11.68
C GLY A 33 -10.47 -17.42 -11.17
N TYR A 34 -10.02 -18.60 -11.57
CA TYR A 34 -8.68 -19.12 -11.27
C TYR A 34 -7.85 -19.22 -12.55
N TYR A 35 -6.56 -18.86 -12.46
CA TYR A 35 -5.60 -19.15 -13.50
C TYR A 35 -4.19 -19.37 -12.91
N PRO A 36 -3.36 -20.28 -13.48
CA PRO A 36 -2.11 -20.70 -12.86
C PRO A 36 -1.12 -19.58 -12.54
N TYR A 37 -0.98 -18.60 -13.45
CA TYR A 37 -0.08 -17.48 -13.22
C TYR A 37 -0.54 -16.59 -12.05
N GLY A 38 -1.85 -16.39 -11.89
CA GLY A 38 -2.38 -15.66 -10.74
C GLY A 38 -2.15 -16.39 -9.42
N GLY A 39 -2.29 -17.71 -9.42
CA GLY A 39 -1.95 -18.54 -8.26
C GLY A 39 -0.47 -18.43 -7.88
N LEU A 40 0.44 -18.40 -8.86
CA LEU A 40 1.87 -18.18 -8.63
C LEU A 40 2.13 -16.82 -7.96
N VAL A 41 1.61 -15.74 -8.55
CA VAL A 41 1.83 -14.38 -8.02
C VAL A 41 1.22 -14.20 -6.64
N ALA A 42 0.02 -14.72 -6.42
CA ALA A 42 -0.63 -14.70 -5.11
C ALA A 42 0.17 -15.49 -4.07
N SER A 43 0.70 -16.67 -4.42
CA SER A 43 1.53 -17.47 -3.53
C SER A 43 2.83 -16.75 -3.13
N LEU A 44 3.44 -16.01 -4.06
CA LEU A 44 4.60 -15.16 -3.76
C LEU A 44 4.23 -14.04 -2.78
N ALA A 45 3.07 -13.40 -2.96
CA ALA A 45 2.57 -12.39 -2.03
C ALA A 45 2.27 -12.98 -0.65
N ILE A 46 1.64 -14.15 -0.56
CA ILE A 46 1.36 -14.85 0.70
C ILE A 46 2.66 -15.15 1.44
N ALA A 47 3.66 -15.76 0.77
CA ALA A 47 4.95 -16.06 1.38
C ALA A 47 5.63 -14.80 1.94
N TYR A 48 5.52 -13.69 1.21
CA TYR A 48 6.00 -12.40 1.67
C TYR A 48 5.24 -11.88 2.90
N PHE A 49 3.90 -11.90 2.90
CA PHE A 49 3.12 -11.43 4.05
C PHE A 49 3.27 -12.32 5.29
N ILE A 50 3.56 -13.60 5.13
CA ILE A 50 3.99 -14.48 6.24
C ILE A 50 5.30 -13.94 6.83
N TRP A 51 6.29 -13.66 5.99
CA TRP A 51 7.56 -13.10 6.44
C TRP A 51 7.40 -11.73 7.10
N ASP A 52 6.64 -10.81 6.50
CA ASP A 52 6.37 -9.49 7.06
C ASP A 52 5.68 -9.56 8.41
N THR A 53 4.69 -10.44 8.55
CA THR A 53 4.00 -10.69 9.81
C THR A 53 4.98 -11.22 10.86
N TYR A 54 5.81 -12.19 10.51
CA TYR A 54 6.83 -12.74 11.40
C TYR A 54 7.82 -11.66 11.88
N VAL A 55 8.33 -10.83 10.96
CA VAL A 55 9.25 -9.73 11.29
C VAL A 55 8.57 -8.69 12.20
N CYS A 56 7.33 -8.32 11.91
CA CYS A 56 6.57 -7.39 12.73
C CYS A 56 6.29 -7.93 14.14
N LEU A 57 6.06 -9.24 14.29
CA LEU A 57 5.93 -9.89 15.59
C LEU A 57 7.26 -9.91 16.34
N ARG A 58 8.35 -10.33 15.68
CA ARG A 58 9.67 -10.45 16.31
C ARG A 58 10.25 -9.11 16.75
N HIS A 59 9.94 -8.05 16.01
CA HIS A 59 10.42 -6.68 16.23
C HIS A 59 9.26 -5.72 16.52
N PHE A 60 8.25 -6.17 17.27
CA PHE A 60 7.05 -5.40 17.56
C PHE A 60 7.35 -4.02 18.19
N SER A 61 8.36 -3.93 19.06
CA SER A 61 8.78 -2.66 19.66
C SER A 61 9.24 -1.60 18.65
N SER A 62 9.72 -2.02 17.48
CA SER A 62 10.23 -1.13 16.43
C SER A 62 9.15 -0.72 15.44
N PHE A 63 8.22 -1.62 15.12
CA PHE A 63 7.18 -1.42 14.10
C PHE A 63 5.84 -0.96 14.69
N GLY A 64 5.44 -1.54 15.81
CA GLY A 64 4.17 -1.27 16.48
C GLY A 64 2.95 -1.90 15.80
N PHE A 65 1.78 -1.63 16.39
CA PHE A 65 0.53 -2.30 16.04
C PHE A 65 0.08 -2.10 14.60
N GLY A 66 0.23 -0.90 14.03
CA GLY A 66 -0.26 -0.61 12.68
C GLY A 66 0.40 -1.48 11.59
N PHE A 67 1.70 -1.72 11.69
CA PHE A 67 2.42 -2.58 10.75
C PHE A 67 2.12 -4.06 10.96
N LEU A 68 1.95 -4.50 12.22
CA LEU A 68 1.51 -5.87 12.51
C LEU A 68 0.11 -6.15 11.96
N PHE A 69 -0.83 -5.24 12.22
CA PHE A 69 -2.19 -5.32 11.67
C PHE A 69 -2.15 -5.38 10.14
N HIS A 70 -1.37 -4.51 9.50
CA HIS A 70 -1.18 -4.55 8.05
C HIS A 70 -0.70 -5.91 7.55
N GLY A 71 0.35 -6.48 8.16
CA GLY A 71 0.88 -7.79 7.77
C GLY A 71 -0.16 -8.91 7.89
N VAL A 72 -0.86 -8.98 9.02
CA VAL A 72 -1.90 -10.00 9.25
C VAL A 72 -3.11 -9.82 8.34
N ALA A 73 -3.58 -8.57 8.17
CA ALA A 73 -4.70 -8.23 7.31
C ALA A 73 -4.41 -8.56 5.84
N ALA A 74 -3.24 -8.16 5.34
CA ALA A 74 -2.81 -8.47 3.99
C ALA A 74 -2.63 -9.98 3.80
N LEU A 75 -2.05 -10.69 4.78
CA LEU A 75 -1.94 -12.15 4.75
C LEU A 75 -3.32 -12.81 4.64
N PHE A 76 -4.33 -12.32 5.35
CA PHE A 76 -5.71 -12.83 5.21
C PHE A 76 -6.28 -12.58 3.82
N VAL A 77 -6.17 -11.34 3.31
CA VAL A 77 -6.71 -10.98 1.98
C VAL A 77 -6.06 -11.80 0.87
N PHE A 78 -4.72 -11.88 0.84
CA PHE A 78 -4.03 -12.70 -0.15
C PHE A 78 -4.19 -14.20 0.12
N GLY A 79 -4.24 -14.63 1.39
CA GLY A 79 -4.50 -16.02 1.75
C GLY A 79 -5.86 -16.51 1.26
N SER A 80 -6.85 -15.61 1.18
CA SER A 80 -8.17 -15.95 0.63
C SER A 80 -8.11 -16.43 -0.82
N THR A 81 -7.09 -16.03 -1.61
CA THR A 81 -6.96 -16.47 -3.00
C THR A 81 -6.61 -17.95 -3.15
N LEU A 82 -6.18 -18.62 -2.08
CA LEU A 82 -5.91 -20.06 -2.06
C LEU A 82 -7.19 -20.88 -2.29
N GLN A 83 -8.34 -20.35 -1.85
CA GLN A 83 -9.65 -20.80 -2.29
C GLN A 83 -10.10 -19.81 -3.36
N PRO A 84 -10.07 -20.16 -4.66
CA PRO A 84 -10.08 -19.21 -5.79
C PRO A 84 -11.12 -18.08 -5.64
N PHE A 85 -10.67 -16.99 -5.01
CA PHE A 85 -11.47 -15.87 -4.53
C PHE A 85 -10.65 -14.61 -4.68
N CYS A 86 -11.20 -13.64 -5.39
CA CYS A 86 -10.59 -12.37 -5.78
C CYS A 86 -9.18 -12.50 -6.40
N MET A 87 -8.87 -13.62 -7.08
CA MET A 87 -7.54 -13.82 -7.69
C MET A 87 -7.25 -12.80 -8.79
N SER A 88 -8.25 -12.39 -9.59
CA SER A 88 -8.08 -11.35 -10.61
C SER A 88 -7.78 -9.96 -10.00
N TRP A 89 -8.03 -9.78 -8.70
CA TRP A 89 -7.82 -8.54 -7.97
C TRP A 89 -6.44 -8.41 -7.33
N VAL A 90 -5.68 -9.50 -7.26
CA VAL A 90 -4.28 -9.52 -6.80
C VAL A 90 -3.44 -8.37 -7.40
N PRO A 91 -3.42 -8.10 -8.72
CA PRO A 91 -2.62 -7.02 -9.28
C PRO A 91 -3.11 -5.63 -8.83
N SER A 92 -4.40 -5.47 -8.57
CA SER A 92 -4.97 -4.20 -8.11
C SER A 92 -4.44 -3.81 -6.73
N PHE A 93 -4.37 -4.77 -5.81
CA PHE A 93 -3.95 -4.52 -4.43
C PHE A 93 -2.43 -4.63 -4.23
N LEU A 94 -1.72 -5.46 -5.01
CA LEU A 94 -0.26 -5.46 -5.03
C LEU A 94 0.34 -4.19 -5.64
N LEU A 95 -0.42 -3.43 -6.44
CA LEU A 95 0.03 -2.14 -6.97
C LEU A 95 0.37 -1.13 -5.86
N PHE A 96 -0.14 -1.33 -4.64
CA PHE A 96 0.23 -0.52 -3.47
C PHE A 96 1.73 -0.56 -3.16
N GLU A 97 2.44 -1.58 -3.63
CA GLU A 97 3.89 -1.69 -3.52
C GLU A 97 4.65 -0.65 -4.36
N ALA A 98 3.99 0.03 -5.30
CA ALA A 98 4.59 1.08 -6.13
C ALA A 98 5.18 2.24 -5.31
N SER A 99 4.63 2.53 -4.12
CA SER A 99 5.19 3.56 -3.23
C SER A 99 6.36 3.05 -2.36
N THR A 100 6.49 1.73 -2.19
CA THR A 100 7.42 1.09 -1.25
C THR A 100 8.91 1.32 -1.54
N PRO A 101 9.38 1.44 -2.81
CA PRO A 101 10.74 1.87 -3.10
C PRO A 101 11.10 3.19 -2.41
N PHE A 102 10.22 4.20 -2.48
CA PHE A 102 10.47 5.52 -1.91
C PHE A 102 10.41 5.52 -0.38
N VAL A 103 9.55 4.67 0.21
CA VAL A 103 9.53 4.44 1.67
C VAL A 103 10.87 3.87 2.12
N ASN A 104 11.40 2.86 1.42
CA ASN A 104 12.67 2.23 1.78
C ASN A 104 13.86 3.19 1.69
N VAL A 105 13.92 4.04 0.67
CA VAL A 105 14.99 5.06 0.56
C VAL A 105 14.92 6.07 1.71
N ASN A 106 13.72 6.49 2.12
CA ASN A 106 13.54 7.37 3.29
C ASN A 106 13.89 6.68 4.60
N TRP A 107 13.55 5.39 4.75
CA TRP A 107 13.95 4.62 5.91
C TRP A 107 15.48 4.48 5.99
N PHE A 108 16.12 4.13 4.88
CA PHE A 108 17.57 3.98 4.79
C PHE A 108 18.31 5.28 5.13
N SER A 109 17.89 6.41 4.53
CA SER A 109 18.50 7.71 4.81
C SER A 109 18.33 8.16 6.26
N SER A 110 17.23 7.76 6.92
CA SER A 110 17.02 8.04 8.35
C SER A 110 17.91 7.21 9.29
N ARG A 111 18.38 6.03 8.85
CA ARG A 111 19.25 5.16 9.64
C ARG A 111 20.73 5.42 9.43
N LEU A 112 21.10 5.94 8.26
CA LEU A 112 22.48 6.26 7.90
C LEU A 112 22.58 7.72 7.44
N PRO A 113 22.50 8.68 8.38
CA PRO A 113 22.58 10.10 8.06
C PRO A 113 23.93 10.43 7.42
N GLY A 114 23.91 11.25 6.37
CA GLY A 114 25.12 11.70 5.65
C GLY A 114 25.56 10.83 4.49
N ILE A 115 25.03 9.60 4.33
CA ILE A 115 25.36 8.73 3.18
C ILE A 115 24.60 9.15 1.92
N VAL A 116 23.31 9.46 2.05
CA VAL A 116 22.47 9.86 0.92
C VAL A 116 22.47 11.39 0.82
N PRO A 117 22.84 11.97 -0.34
CA PRO A 117 22.78 13.42 -0.54
C PRO A 117 21.41 14.01 -0.21
N GLU A 118 21.38 15.15 0.49
CA GLU A 118 20.14 15.77 0.96
C GLU A 118 19.14 16.06 -0.17
N LYS A 119 19.64 16.49 -1.33
CA LYS A 119 18.81 16.71 -2.54
C LYS A 119 18.07 15.45 -2.97
N ILE A 120 18.73 14.28 -2.91
CA ILE A 120 18.12 12.99 -3.26
C ILE A 120 17.04 12.62 -2.23
N VAL A 121 17.30 12.85 -0.94
CA VAL A 121 16.31 12.60 0.12
C VAL A 121 15.06 13.47 -0.07
N VAL A 122 15.21 14.75 -0.44
CA VAL A 122 14.08 15.65 -0.70
C VAL A 122 13.28 15.21 -1.92
N VAL A 123 13.95 14.93 -3.05
CA VAL A 123 13.28 14.45 -4.27
C VAL A 123 12.55 13.14 -3.99
N ASN A 124 13.20 12.18 -3.31
CA ASN A 124 12.58 10.93 -2.91
C ASN A 124 11.36 11.15 -1.98
N GLY A 125 11.42 12.13 -1.07
CA GLY A 125 10.29 12.50 -0.22
C GLY A 125 9.09 13.01 -1.02
N ILE A 126 9.31 13.81 -2.06
CA ILE A 126 8.25 14.29 -2.95
C ILE A 126 7.66 13.12 -3.76
N LEU A 127 8.52 12.28 -4.35
CA LEU A 127 8.09 11.09 -5.08
C LEU A 127 7.33 10.10 -4.19
N LEU A 128 7.73 9.96 -2.92
CA LEU A 128 6.98 9.18 -1.93
C LEU A 128 5.57 9.74 -1.75
N LEU A 129 5.42 11.04 -1.53
CA LEU A 129 4.09 11.64 -1.32
C LEU A 129 3.18 11.47 -2.53
N ILE A 130 3.71 11.71 -3.74
CA ILE A 130 2.95 11.57 -4.99
C ILE A 130 2.55 10.11 -5.20
N SER A 131 3.51 9.19 -5.15
CA SER A 131 3.24 7.76 -5.38
C SER A 131 2.27 7.20 -4.34
N PHE A 132 2.46 7.50 -3.06
CA PHE A 132 1.59 7.04 -1.98
C PHE A 132 0.16 7.56 -2.16
N PHE A 133 -0.01 8.85 -2.45
CA PHE A 133 -1.33 9.43 -2.70
C PHE A 133 -2.02 8.77 -3.90
N SER A 134 -1.31 8.63 -5.02
CA SER A 134 -1.88 8.07 -6.25
C SER A 134 -2.26 6.59 -6.09
N VAL A 135 -1.35 5.75 -5.60
CA VAL A 135 -1.57 4.29 -5.63
C VAL A 135 -2.29 3.75 -4.39
N ARG A 136 -2.18 4.39 -3.23
CA ARG A 136 -2.79 3.89 -1.98
C ARG A 136 -4.03 4.66 -1.55
N ILE A 137 -4.16 5.93 -1.94
CA ILE A 137 -5.36 6.71 -1.63
C ILE A 137 -6.30 6.68 -2.83
N LEU A 138 -5.95 7.34 -3.94
CA LEU A 138 -6.86 7.44 -5.09
C LEU A 138 -7.21 6.07 -5.67
N TRP A 139 -6.19 5.31 -6.04
CA TRP A 139 -6.38 3.96 -6.57
C TRP A 139 -6.92 2.99 -5.53
N GLY A 140 -6.50 3.09 -4.25
CA GLY A 140 -6.96 2.20 -3.19
C GLY A 140 -8.46 2.26 -2.98
N PHE A 141 -9.01 3.46 -2.74
CA PHE A 141 -10.45 3.64 -2.60
C PHE A 141 -11.22 3.30 -3.88
N TYR A 142 -10.66 3.60 -5.05
CA TYR A 142 -11.28 3.23 -6.32
C TYR A 142 -11.37 1.70 -6.50
N ALA A 143 -10.25 0.99 -6.37
CA ALA A 143 -10.19 -0.47 -6.44
C ALA A 143 -11.10 -1.13 -5.40
N MET A 144 -11.13 -0.58 -4.18
CA MET A 144 -12.02 -1.04 -3.11
C MET A 144 -13.49 -0.90 -3.48
N SER A 145 -13.89 0.22 -4.09
CA SER A 145 -15.27 0.42 -4.56
C SER A 145 -15.66 -0.55 -5.68
N LEU A 146 -14.73 -0.87 -6.58
CA LEU A 146 -14.98 -1.82 -7.66
C LEU A 146 -15.10 -3.26 -7.15
N VAL A 147 -14.18 -3.73 -6.29
CA VAL A 147 -14.26 -5.10 -5.75
C VAL A 147 -15.50 -5.26 -4.87
N ALA A 148 -15.90 -4.24 -4.11
CA ALA A 148 -17.14 -4.27 -3.34
C ALA A 148 -18.38 -4.40 -4.24
N THR A 149 -18.38 -3.72 -5.39
CA THR A 149 -19.46 -3.85 -6.39
C THR A 149 -19.53 -5.26 -6.94
N ASP A 150 -18.39 -5.87 -7.27
CA ASP A 150 -18.34 -7.21 -7.85
C ASP A 150 -18.70 -8.28 -6.82
N LEU A 151 -18.32 -8.09 -5.55
CA LEU A 151 -18.76 -8.94 -4.43
C LEU A 151 -20.26 -8.81 -4.15
N TYR A 152 -20.82 -7.60 -4.27
CA TYR A 152 -22.27 -7.39 -4.13
C TYR A 152 -23.06 -8.06 -5.26
N ARG A 153 -22.57 -7.99 -6.51
CA ARG A 153 -23.20 -8.65 -7.66
C ARG A 153 -23.12 -10.17 -7.60
N THR A 154 -22.17 -10.70 -6.85
CA THR A 154 -21.98 -12.14 -6.64
C THR A 154 -22.43 -12.59 -5.24
N TRP A 155 -23.27 -11.79 -4.59
CA TRP A 155 -23.76 -12.06 -3.25
C TRP A 155 -24.52 -13.39 -3.18
N GLY A 156 -24.27 -14.16 -2.11
CA GLY A 156 -24.87 -15.47 -1.91
C GLY A 156 -24.17 -16.64 -2.62
N MET A 157 -23.17 -16.38 -3.47
CA MET A 157 -22.39 -17.45 -4.13
C MET A 157 -21.30 -18.08 -3.24
N ASN A 158 -20.95 -17.43 -2.14
CA ASN A 158 -20.00 -17.92 -1.14
C ASN A 158 -20.51 -17.61 0.27
N HIS A 159 -19.96 -18.26 1.29
CA HIS A 159 -20.26 -17.95 2.68
C HIS A 159 -19.94 -16.49 2.97
N TRP A 160 -20.89 -15.77 3.57
CA TRP A 160 -20.86 -14.31 3.75
C TRP A 160 -19.61 -13.76 4.45
N VAL A 161 -18.92 -14.60 5.24
CA VAL A 161 -17.66 -14.25 5.91
C VAL A 161 -16.57 -13.83 4.93
N PHE A 162 -16.50 -14.43 3.73
CA PHE A 162 -15.49 -14.06 2.73
C PHE A 162 -15.71 -12.66 2.14
N PRO A 163 -16.86 -12.34 1.51
CA PRO A 163 -17.09 -11.01 0.95
C PRO A 163 -17.12 -9.91 2.04
N VAL A 164 -17.78 -10.15 3.18
CA VAL A 164 -17.84 -9.16 4.26
C VAL A 164 -16.47 -8.97 4.90
N GLY A 165 -15.75 -10.06 5.19
CA GLY A 165 -14.41 -10.01 5.75
C GLY A 165 -13.43 -9.27 4.84
N LEU A 166 -13.45 -9.56 3.53
CA LEU A 166 -12.60 -8.88 2.56
C LEU A 166 -12.88 -7.38 2.51
N VAL A 167 -14.16 -6.98 2.48
CA VAL A 167 -14.56 -5.56 2.44
C VAL A 167 -14.12 -4.84 3.72
N VAL A 168 -14.40 -5.41 4.89
CA VAL A 168 -14.04 -4.80 6.19
C VAL A 168 -12.52 -4.67 6.34
N ILE A 169 -11.78 -5.70 5.97
CA ILE A 169 -10.32 -5.71 6.11
C ILE A 169 -9.68 -4.72 5.13
N ASN A 170 -10.09 -4.70 3.86
CA ASN A 170 -9.54 -3.74 2.90
C ASN A 170 -9.89 -2.29 3.25
N LEU A 171 -11.11 -2.02 3.71
CA LEU A 171 -11.47 -0.69 4.20
C LEU A 171 -10.61 -0.27 5.41
N SER A 172 -10.30 -1.22 6.29
CA SER A 172 -9.39 -0.97 7.42
C SER A 172 -7.95 -0.70 6.96
N LEU A 173 -7.48 -1.38 5.92
CA LEU A 173 -6.16 -1.14 5.32
C LEU A 173 -6.11 0.23 4.62
N ASP A 174 -7.18 0.65 3.94
CA ASP A 174 -7.27 1.98 3.34
C ASP A 174 -7.31 3.08 4.41
N ALA A 175 -8.04 2.88 5.51
CA ALA A 175 -8.01 3.79 6.66
C ALA A 175 -6.59 3.91 7.25
N LEU A 176 -5.85 2.80 7.33
CA LEU A 176 -4.46 2.80 7.75
C LEU A 176 -3.56 3.57 6.77
N ASN A 177 -3.79 3.44 5.46
CA ASN A 177 -3.10 4.22 4.44
C ASN A 177 -3.37 5.74 4.61
N VAL A 178 -4.61 6.15 4.86
CA VAL A 178 -4.95 7.55 5.15
C VAL A 178 -4.19 8.06 6.38
N TYR A 179 -4.15 7.25 7.45
CA TYR A 179 -3.40 7.59 8.66
C TYR A 179 -1.90 7.75 8.40
N TRP A 180 -1.28 6.85 7.63
CA TRP A 180 0.13 6.97 7.24
C TRP A 180 0.37 8.21 6.38
N PHE A 181 -0.50 8.48 5.41
CA PHE A 181 -0.39 9.67 4.58
C PHE A 181 -0.47 10.96 5.40
N TYR A 182 -1.40 11.02 6.36
CA TYR A 182 -1.49 12.13 7.32
C TYR A 182 -0.16 12.34 8.08
N LYS A 183 0.48 11.27 8.57
CA LYS A 183 1.80 11.39 9.21
C LYS A 183 2.86 11.91 8.25
N MET A 184 2.89 11.42 7.01
CA MET A 184 3.86 11.87 6.01
C MET A 184 3.70 13.37 5.74
N LEU A 185 2.47 13.85 5.56
CA LEU A 185 2.17 15.28 5.40
C LEU A 185 2.59 16.10 6.63
N ARG A 186 2.34 15.61 7.85
CA ARG A 186 2.76 16.29 9.09
C ARG A 186 4.29 16.40 9.17
N ILE A 187 5.03 15.36 8.79
CA ILE A 187 6.49 15.37 8.76
C ILE A 187 7.00 16.35 7.70
N ALA A 188 6.41 16.33 6.50
CA ALA A 188 6.76 17.26 5.43
C ALA A 188 6.49 18.72 5.82
N ALA A 189 5.33 19.01 6.43
CA ALA A 189 4.97 20.34 6.91
C ALA A 189 5.93 20.82 8.02
N LYS A 190 6.32 19.94 8.94
CA LYS A 190 7.33 20.26 9.97
C LYS A 190 8.69 20.59 9.33
N LYS A 191 9.11 19.85 8.30
CA LYS A 191 10.36 20.13 7.59
C LYS A 191 10.33 21.50 6.93
N ILE A 192 9.23 21.85 6.26
CA ILE A 192 9.04 23.17 5.64
C ILE A 192 9.04 24.30 6.68
N ARG A 193 8.35 24.11 7.81
CA ARG A 193 8.28 25.12 8.90
C ARG A 193 9.59 25.25 9.70
N GLY A 194 10.32 24.15 9.88
CA GLY A 194 11.61 24.11 10.56
C GLY A 194 12.73 24.77 9.74
N THR A 195 12.60 24.77 8.41
CA THR A 195 13.36 25.66 7.52
C THR A 195 12.77 27.07 7.58
N LYS A 196 12.85 27.76 8.72
CA LYS A 196 12.49 29.19 8.76
C LYS A 196 13.29 29.92 7.68
N SER A 197 12.59 30.54 6.73
CA SER A 197 13.20 31.33 5.66
C SER A 197 14.10 32.42 6.27
N PRO A 198 15.26 32.73 5.69
CA PRO A 198 16.10 33.86 6.13
C PRO A 198 15.30 35.15 6.29
N LYS A 199 14.24 35.36 5.49
CA LYS A 199 13.32 36.50 5.63
C LYS A 199 12.47 36.46 6.90
N SER A 200 12.06 35.29 7.37
CA SER A 200 11.31 35.15 8.63
C SER A 200 12.21 35.31 9.85
N LEU A 201 13.46 34.85 9.77
CA LEU A 201 14.47 35.07 10.81
C LEU A 201 14.93 36.54 10.85
N ALA A 202 15.07 37.18 9.69
CA ALA A 202 15.39 38.61 9.60
C ALA A 202 14.24 39.48 10.12
N LYS A 203 12.99 39.13 9.83
CA LYS A 203 11.80 39.83 10.35
C LYS A 203 11.68 39.67 11.88
N GLU A 204 11.87 38.46 12.40
CA GLU A 204 11.82 38.16 13.83
C GLU A 204 13.03 38.71 14.61
N ALA A 205 14.17 38.92 13.95
CA ALA A 205 15.31 39.64 14.52
C ALA A 205 15.09 41.16 14.51
N ALA A 206 14.46 41.72 13.48
CA ALA A 206 14.12 43.13 13.41
C ALA A 206 13.05 43.52 14.45
N GLU A 207 12.04 42.69 14.66
CA GLU A 207 10.98 42.90 15.69
C GLU A 207 11.48 42.75 17.14
N LYS A 208 12.72 42.31 17.38
CA LYS A 208 13.32 42.19 18.73
C LYS A 208 14.32 43.29 19.06
N ILE A 209 14.58 44.20 18.12
CA ILE A 209 15.54 45.30 18.27
C ILE A 209 14.82 46.64 18.53
N ASP A 210 13.51 46.71 18.30
CA ASP A 210 12.61 47.76 18.79
C ASP A 210 12.00 47.37 20.16
#